data_AF-A0A941NN60-F1
#
_entry.id   AF-A0A941NN60-F1
#
_cell.length_a   1.000
_cell.length_b   1.000
_cell.length_c   1.000
_cell.angle_alpha   90.00
_cell.angle_beta   90.00
_cell.angle_gamma   90.00
#
_symmetry.space_group_name_H-M   'P 1'
#
loop_
_entity.id
_entity.type
_entity.pdbx_description
1 polymer ?
#
loop_
_entity_poly.entity_id
_entity_poly.type
_entity_poly.pdbx_seq_one_letter_code
_entity_poly.pdbx_strand_id
1 'polypeptide(L)' 'MREVAAEFANPVMLYSIGKDSSVMLHLAMKAFYPAKPPFPLMHVDTTWKFREMIEFRDQTAKRLGLELIVHI' A
#
# COMPACT_ATOMS: atom_id res chain seq x y z
N MET A 1 6.47 11.52 3.20
CA MET A 1 5.93 10.79 2.02
C MET A 1 6.19 11.53 0.72
N ARG A 2 5.86 12.83 0.61
CA ARG A 2 6.18 13.61 -0.60
C ARG A 2 7.68 13.76 -0.86
N GLU A 3 8.47 14.05 0.17
CA GLU A 3 9.95 14.12 0.06
C GLU A 3 10.53 12.79 -0.43
N VAL A 4 10.14 11.67 0.20
CA VAL A 4 10.56 10.33 -0.24
C VAL A 4 10.20 10.08 -1.72
N ALA A 5 9.01 10.48 -2.16
CA ALA A 5 8.62 10.35 -3.56
C ALA A 5 9.40 11.29 -4.51
N ALA A 6 9.97 12.38 -4.00
CA ALA A 6 10.77 13.33 -4.78
C ALA A 6 12.26 12.96 -4.83
N GLU A 7 12.78 12.35 -3.76
CA GLU A 7 14.22 12.08 -3.59
C GLU A 7 14.64 10.65 -3.96
N PHE A 8 13.70 9.70 -3.99
CA PHE A 8 13.99 8.29 -4.26
C PHE A 8 13.40 7.84 -5.59
N ALA A 9 14.18 7.07 -6.36
CA ALA A 9 13.78 6.61 -7.69
C ALA A 9 12.75 5.46 -7.67
N ASN A 10 12.85 4.55 -6.70
CA ASN A 10 11.99 3.36 -6.59
C ASN A 10 11.47 3.13 -5.16
N PRO A 11 10.70 4.07 -4.58
CA PRO A 11 10.13 3.87 -3.25
C PRO A 11 8.99 2.86 -3.29
N VAL A 12 8.74 2.22 -2.14
CA VAL A 12 7.61 1.31 -1.94
C VAL A 12 6.97 1.59 -0.59
N MET A 13 5.64 1.44 -0.50
CA MET A 13 4.95 1.48 0.79
C MET A 13 4.67 0.05 1.28
N LEU A 14 5.29 -0.33 2.40
CA LEU A 14 4.96 -1.58 3.08
C LEU A 14 3.53 -1.54 3.63
N TYR A 15 2.69 -2.45 3.16
CA TYR A 15 1.28 -2.54 3.50
C TYR A 15 0.98 -3.90 4.14
N SER A 16 0.97 -3.94 5.47
CA SER A 16 0.80 -5.18 6.25
C SER A 16 -0.64 -5.60 6.49
N ILE A 17 -1.60 -4.78 6.04
CA ILE A 17 -3.05 -4.92 6.30
C ILE A 17 -3.42 -4.61 7.76
N GLY A 18 -2.46 -4.18 8.58
CA GLY A 18 -2.73 -3.71 9.95
C GLY A 18 -3.29 -2.29 9.99
N LYS A 19 -3.76 -1.88 11.17
CA LYS A 19 -4.31 -0.53 11.42
C LYS A 19 -3.33 0.58 11.02
N ASP A 20 -2.06 0.44 11.37
CA ASP A 20 -1.06 1.51 11.18
C ASP A 20 -0.74 1.67 9.69
N SER A 21 -0.53 0.54 8.98
CA SER A 21 -0.33 0.57 7.53
C SER A 21 -1.56 1.08 6.76
N SER A 22 -2.77 0.87 7.30
CA SER A 22 -4.01 1.40 6.71
C SER A 22 -4.13 2.92 6.91
N VAL A 23 -3.73 3.44 8.07
CA VAL A 23 -3.61 4.89 8.30
C VAL A 23 -2.56 5.50 7.38
N MET A 24 -1.39 4.85 7.23
CA MET A 24 -0.37 5.30 6.29
C MET A 24 -0.87 5.35 4.85
N LEU A 25 -1.61 4.33 4.39
CA LEU A 25 -2.23 4.31 3.07
C LEU A 25 -3.22 5.49 2.91
N HIS A 26 -4.05 5.75 3.93
CA HIS A 26 -4.96 6.89 3.91
C HIS A 26 -4.22 8.23 3.82
N LEU A 27 -3.11 8.39 4.55
CA LEU A 27 -2.26 9.58 4.47
C LEU A 27 -1.58 9.71 3.11
N ALA A 28 -1.13 8.61 2.50
CA ALA A 28 -0.56 8.64 1.15
C ALA A 28 -1.59 9.11 0.13
N MET A 29 -2.83 8.60 0.17
CA MET A 29 -3.89 9.06 -0.72
C MET A 29 -4.14 10.57 -0.58
N LYS A 30 -4.12 11.11 0.65
CA LYS A 30 -4.23 12.55 0.89
C LYS A 30 -3.01 13.35 0.41
N ALA A 31 -1.81 12.80 0.60
CA ALA A 31 -0.58 13.44 0.19
C ALA A 31 -0.48 13.59 -1.33
N PHE A 32 -1.09 12.71 -2.11
CA PHE A 32 -0.96 12.74 -3.58
C PHE A 32 -2.25 13.12 -4.32
N TYR A 33 -3.36 13.37 -3.61
CA TYR A 33 -4.60 13.85 -4.21
C TYR A 33 -4.37 15.08 -5.13
N PRO A 34 -4.97 15.12 -6.33
CA PRO A 34 -5.97 14.19 -6.89
C PRO A 34 -5.38 12.96 -7.59
N ALA A 35 -4.06 12.87 -7.69
CA ALA A 35 -3.38 11.73 -8.29
C ALA A 35 -3.22 10.57 -7.30
N LYS A 36 -2.78 9.42 -7.83
CA LYS A 36 -2.38 8.27 -7.02
C LYS A 36 -0.94 8.48 -6.50
N PRO A 37 -0.57 7.90 -5.35
CA PRO A 37 0.83 7.86 -4.93
C PRO A 37 1.72 7.26 -6.03
N PRO A 38 2.88 7.86 -6.34
CA PRO A 38 3.76 7.43 -7.44
C PRO A 38 4.64 6.24 -7.04
N PHE A 39 4.13 5.33 -6.22
CA PHE A 39 4.84 4.15 -5.75
C PHE A 39 3.87 3.00 -5.49
N PRO A 40 4.32 1.74 -5.69
CA PRO A 40 3.50 0.57 -5.40
C PRO A 40 3.35 0.34 -3.89
N LEU A 41 2.34 -0.45 -3.55
CA LEU A 41 2.25 -1.12 -2.25
C LEU A 41 3.03 -2.44 -2.30
N MET A 42 3.60 -2.86 -1.17
CA MET A 42 4.19 -4.19 -1.04
C MET A 42 3.68 -4.90 0.21
N HIS A 43 3.30 -6.15 0.03
CA HIS A 43 2.93 -7.05 1.11
C HIS A 43 3.88 -8.25 1.14
N VAL A 44 4.46 -8.53 2.31
CA VAL A 44 5.16 -9.79 2.58
C VAL A 44 4.14 -10.75 3.19
N ASP A 45 3.75 -11.76 2.42
CA ASP A 45 2.71 -12.74 2.75
C ASP A 45 3.33 -13.98 3.40
N THR A 46 3.18 -14.08 4.71
CA THR A 46 3.69 -15.24 5.44
C THR A 46 2.86 -16.50 5.23
N THR A 47 1.75 -16.47 4.49
CA THR A 47 0.75 -17.56 4.34
C THR A 47 -0.04 -17.94 5.59
N TRP A 48 0.19 -17.25 6.72
CA TRP A 48 -0.49 -17.52 8.01
C TRP A 48 -1.58 -16.50 8.37
N LYS A 49 -1.84 -15.50 7.52
CA LYS A 49 -2.86 -14.49 7.78
C LYS A 49 -4.27 -15.04 7.55
N PHE A 50 -5.24 -14.48 8.27
CA PHE A 50 -6.65 -14.75 8.02
C PHE A 50 -7.01 -14.46 6.57
N ARG A 51 -7.81 -15.33 5.96
CA ARG A 51 -8.23 -15.19 4.56
C ARG A 51 -8.93 -13.86 4.30
N GLU A 52 -9.73 -13.41 5.26
CA GLU A 52 -10.45 -12.14 5.23
C GLU A 52 -9.51 -10.93 5.17
N MET A 53 -8.32 -11.03 5.79
CA MET A 53 -7.31 -9.97 5.67
C MET A 53 -6.75 -9.91 4.26
N ILE A 54 -6.46 -11.06 3.66
CA ILE A 54 -5.95 -11.15 2.29
C ILE A 54 -7.00 -10.62 1.29
N GLU A 55 -8.27 -11.00 1.47
CA GLU A 55 -9.37 -10.49 0.65
C GLU A 55 -9.52 -8.96 0.80
N PHE A 56 -9.44 -8.44 2.03
CA PHE A 56 -9.50 -7.01 2.29
C PHE A 56 -8.32 -6.25 1.65
N ARG A 57 -7.11 -6.82 1.67
CA ARG A 57 -5.91 -6.27 1.00
C ARG A 57 -6.16 -6.09 -0.48
N ASP A 58 -6.59 -7.17 -1.15
CA ASP A 58 -6.74 -7.23 -2.60
C ASP A 58 -7.89 -6.30 -3.06
N GLN A 59 -9.00 -6.30 -2.33
CA GLN A 59 -10.11 -5.38 -2.57
C GLN A 59 -9.70 -3.91 -2.37
N THR A 60 -8.88 -3.60 -1.36
CA THR A 60 -8.43 -2.24 -1.08
C THR A 60 -7.50 -1.72 -2.18
N ALA A 61 -6.51 -2.51 -2.60
CA ALA A 61 -5.62 -2.14 -3.70
C ALA A 61 -6.41 -1.94 -5.01
N LYS A 62 -7.33 -2.86 -5.34
CA LYS A 62 -8.20 -2.75 -6.52
C LYS A 62 -9.09 -1.51 -6.48
N ARG A 63 -9.74 -1.24 -5.33
CA ARG A 63 -10.63 -0.09 -5.15
C ARG A 63 -9.91 1.25 -5.31
N LEU A 64 -8.67 1.34 -4.82
CA LEU A 64 -7.85 2.56 -4.95
C LEU A 64 -7.08 2.60 -6.29
N GLY A 65 -7.10 1.50 -7.06
CA GLY A 65 -6.37 1.33 -8.30
C GLY A 65 -4.86 1.44 -8.12
N LEU A 66 -4.34 0.91 -7.01
CA LEU A 66 -2.91 0.89 -6.69
C LEU A 66 -2.29 -0.44 -7.11
N GLU A 67 -1.05 -0.38 -7.56
CA GLU A 67 -0.24 -1.58 -7.78
C GLU A 67 0.14 -2.19 -6.43
N LEU A 68 -0.06 -3.51 -6.30
CA LEU A 68 0.27 -4.27 -5.11
C LEU A 68 1.24 -5.40 -5.48
N ILE A 69 2.46 -5.28 -4.98
CA ILE A 69 3.48 -6.32 -5.07
C ILE A 69 3.29 -7.27 -3.89
N VAL A 70 3.23 -8.56 -4.16
CA VAL A 70 3.17 -9.60 -3.12
C VAL A 70 4.44 -10.43 -3.19
N HIS A 71 5.11 -10.62 -2.05
CA HIS A 71 6.23 -11.54 -1.89
C HIS A 71 5.86 -12.55 -0.82
N ILE A 72 6.09 -13.83 -1.11
CA ILE A 72 5.80 -14.95 -0.20
C ILE A 72 7.08 -15.30 0.54
#